data_AF-A0A813K5W6-F1
#
_entry.id   AF-A0A813K5W6-F1
#
_cell.length_a   1.000
_cell.length_b   1.000
_cell.length_c   1.000
_cell.angle_alpha   90.00
_cell.angle_beta   90.00
_cell.angle_gamma   90.00
#
_symmetry.space_group_name_H-M   'P 1'
#
loop_
_entity.id
_entity.type
_entity.pdbx_description
1 polymer ?
#
loop_
_entity_poly.entity_id
_entity_poly.type
_entity_poly.pdbx_seq_one_letter_code
_entity_poly.pdbx_strand_id
1 'polypeptide(L)'
;VGGGDEYDVINAVKCGRIDKPVIAWCVGTCASCFATEVQFGHAGAQARGVTETAAAKNAAMKAAGIIVPDSFDKLPETLKLLSDPLMLAALGVEETSSSPIRNENEKYNV
;
A
#
# COMPACT_ATOMS: atom_id res chain seq x y z
N VAL A 1 -0.24 10.86 2.67
CA VAL A 1 -0.48 12.34 2.64
C VAL A 1 -0.16 12.81 1.21
N GLY A 2 -0.63 13.95 0.71
CA GLY A 2 -0.27 14.40 -0.66
C GLY A 2 1.26 14.45 -0.81
N GLY A 3 1.80 13.74 -1.80
CA GLY A 3 3.23 13.39 -1.88
C GLY A 3 3.49 12.03 -2.55
N GLY A 4 4.73 11.55 -2.48
CA GLY A 4 5.21 10.38 -3.22
C GLY A 4 5.50 9.12 -2.41
N ASP A 5 5.37 9.15 -1.08
CA ASP A 5 5.83 8.10 -0.17
C ASP A 5 5.25 6.71 -0.51
N GLU A 6 4.00 6.66 -0.97
CA GLU A 6 3.36 5.40 -1.35
C GLU A 6 4.02 4.74 -2.59
N TYR A 7 4.71 5.53 -3.43
CA TYR A 7 5.49 5.00 -4.55
C TYR A 7 6.80 4.32 -4.11
N ASP A 8 7.38 4.71 -2.98
CA ASP A 8 8.55 4.02 -2.43
C ASP A 8 8.17 2.62 -1.95
N VAL A 9 6.98 2.46 -1.37
CA VAL A 9 6.41 1.15 -1.02
C VAL A 9 6.16 0.31 -2.27
N ILE A 10 5.56 0.90 -3.31
CA ILE A 10 5.38 0.23 -4.61
C ILE A 10 6.70 -0.26 -5.17
N ASN A 11 7.74 0.57 -5.14
CA ASN A 11 9.07 0.21 -5.64
C ASN A 11 9.71 -0.90 -4.79
N ALA A 12 9.55 -0.85 -3.47
CA ALA A 12 10.04 -1.88 -2.55
C ALA A 12 9.37 -3.25 -2.78
N VAL A 13 8.06 -3.27 -3.09
CA VAL A 13 7.35 -4.49 -3.48
C VAL A 13 7.85 -5.00 -4.83
N LYS A 14 7.94 -4.12 -5.84
CA LYS A 14 8.40 -4.50 -7.20
C LYS A 14 9.83 -5.03 -7.22
N CYS A 15 10.73 -4.52 -6.38
CA CYS A 15 12.11 -4.97 -6.30
C CYS A 15 12.33 -6.15 -5.35
N GLY A 16 11.26 -6.69 -4.75
CA GLY A 16 11.32 -7.83 -3.83
C GLY A 16 11.93 -7.51 -2.46
N ARG A 17 12.10 -6.23 -2.11
CA ARG A 17 12.52 -5.82 -0.75
C ARG A 17 11.40 -6.06 0.27
N ILE A 18 10.15 -5.95 -0.17
CA ILE A 18 8.96 -6.39 0.57
C ILE A 18 8.45 -7.64 -0.13
N ASP A 19 8.58 -8.78 0.55
CA ASP A 19 8.18 -10.11 0.08
C ASP A 19 6.87 -10.60 0.73
N LYS A 20 6.51 -10.03 1.89
CA LYS A 20 5.24 -10.30 2.57
C LYS A 20 4.06 -9.66 1.81
N PRO A 21 2.89 -10.32 1.79
CA PRO A 21 1.69 -9.72 1.22
C PRO A 21 1.33 -8.40 1.92
N VAL A 22 1.05 -7.38 1.11
CA VAL A 22 0.70 -6.03 1.56
C VAL A 22 -0.76 -5.74 1.18
N ILE A 23 -1.56 -5.31 2.16
CA ILE A 23 -2.84 -4.63 1.90
C ILE A 23 -2.63 -3.13 2.08
N ALA A 24 -3.08 -2.33 1.11
CA ALA A 24 -2.97 -0.87 1.21
C ALA A 24 -4.20 -0.16 0.65
N TRP A 25 -4.50 1.01 1.22
CA TRP A 25 -5.54 1.91 0.74
C TRP A 25 -5.18 3.37 1.05
N CYS A 26 -5.05 4.18 0.01
CA CYS A 26 -4.99 5.63 0.11
C CYS A 26 -6.42 6.19 0.24
N VAL A 27 -6.69 6.87 1.35
CA VAL A 27 -7.95 7.59 1.60
C VAL A 27 -7.97 8.94 0.88
N GLY A 28 -9.16 9.53 0.70
CA GLY A 28 -9.33 10.82 0.03
C GLY A 28 -9.74 10.73 -1.45
N THR A 29 -10.33 9.61 -1.88
CA THR A 29 -10.89 9.45 -3.23
C THR A 29 -12.00 10.47 -3.54
N CYS A 30 -12.71 10.94 -2.49
CA CYS A 30 -13.74 11.98 -2.60
C CYS A 30 -13.21 13.36 -3.02
N ALA A 31 -11.89 13.61 -2.96
CA ALA A 31 -11.30 14.86 -3.44
C ALA A 31 -11.63 15.14 -4.92
N SER A 32 -11.78 14.08 -5.72
CA SER A 32 -12.17 14.17 -7.14
C SER A 32 -13.63 14.62 -7.37
N CYS A 33 -14.48 14.58 -6.33
CA CYS A 33 -15.88 14.99 -6.42
C CYS A 33 -16.08 16.50 -6.21
N PHE A 34 -15.03 17.24 -5.87
CA PHE A 34 -15.10 18.68 -5.64
C PHE A 34 -14.47 19.44 -6.83
N ALA A 35 -15.14 20.51 -7.27
CA ALA A 35 -14.66 21.34 -8.39
C ALA A 35 -13.45 22.22 -8.03
N THR A 36 -13.15 22.36 -6.74
CA THR A 36 -12.07 23.17 -6.19
C THR A 36 -11.17 22.32 -5.30
N GLU A 37 -9.87 22.63 -5.24
CA GLU A 37 -8.94 21.96 -4.34
C GLU A 37 -9.39 22.12 -2.88
N VAL A 38 -9.62 20.99 -2.20
CA VAL A 38 -9.99 20.97 -0.78
C VAL A 38 -8.76 20.57 0.02
N GLN A 39 -8.28 21.48 0.87
CA GLN A 39 -7.34 21.12 1.91
C GLN A 39 -8.10 20.36 3.01
N PHE A 40 -7.87 19.06 3.11
CA PHE A 40 -8.37 18.29 4.26
C PHE A 40 -7.52 18.59 5.50
N GLY A 41 -8.06 18.35 6.70
CA GLY A 41 -7.48 18.82 7.97
C GLY A 41 -6.05 18.37 8.32
N HIS A 42 -5.41 17.49 7.54
CA HIS A 42 -3.98 17.20 7.61
C HIS A 42 -3.18 18.20 6.76
N ALA A 43 -2.13 18.83 7.29
CA ALA A 43 -1.40 19.92 6.62
C ALA A 43 -0.85 19.59 5.21
N GLY A 44 -0.68 18.31 4.85
CA GLY A 44 -0.29 17.87 3.51
C GLY A 44 -1.39 17.12 2.74
N ALA A 45 -2.64 17.05 3.21
CA ALA A 45 -3.73 16.35 2.54
C ALA A 45 -4.33 17.19 1.38
N GLN A 46 -3.45 17.63 0.49
CA GLN A 46 -3.75 18.33 -0.75
C GLN A 46 -2.95 17.63 -1.85
N ALA A 47 -3.63 17.16 -2.90
CA ALA A 47 -2.96 16.64 -4.09
C ALA A 47 -2.60 17.81 -5.01
N ARG A 48 -1.32 17.98 -5.34
CA ARG A 48 -0.81 19.02 -6.24
C ARG A 48 -0.70 18.55 -7.70
N GLY A 49 -1.12 17.31 -7.99
CA GLY A 49 -1.12 16.72 -9.33
C GLY A 49 -1.90 15.41 -9.39
N VAL A 50 -2.18 14.92 -10.61
CA VAL A 50 -3.00 13.71 -10.85
C VAL A 50 -2.42 12.46 -10.18
N THR A 51 -1.09 12.35 -10.16
CA THR A 51 -0.35 11.24 -9.55
C THR A 51 -0.41 11.26 -8.02
N GLU A 52 -0.73 12.39 -7.41
CA GLU A 52 -0.85 12.51 -5.95
C GLU A 52 -2.27 12.20 -5.45
N THR A 53 -3.22 11.99 -6.36
CA THR A 53 -4.60 11.63 -5.99
C THR A 53 -4.65 10.24 -5.38
N ALA A 54 -5.55 10.07 -4.40
CA ALA A 54 -5.78 8.78 -3.76
C ALA A 54 -6.15 7.68 -4.78
N ALA A 55 -6.95 8.02 -5.79
CA ALA A 55 -7.33 7.09 -6.85
C ALA A 55 -6.13 6.61 -7.69
N ALA A 56 -5.25 7.54 -8.11
CA ALA A 56 -4.05 7.18 -8.87
C ALA A 56 -3.08 6.32 -8.04
N LYS A 57 -2.90 6.63 -6.76
CA LYS A 57 -2.07 5.83 -5.85
C LYS A 57 -2.64 4.43 -5.65
N ASN A 58 -3.94 4.30 -5.42
CA ASN A 58 -4.62 3.00 -5.28
C ASN A 58 -4.47 2.15 -6.56
N ALA A 59 -4.64 2.75 -7.74
CA ALA A 59 -4.44 2.06 -9.01
C ALA A 59 -2.98 1.61 -9.19
N ALA A 60 -2.01 2.47 -8.86
CA ALA A 60 -0.59 2.15 -8.96
C ALA A 60 -0.16 1.03 -7.98
N MET A 61 -0.69 1.04 -6.76
CA MET A 61 -0.49 -0.04 -5.78
C MET A 61 -1.06 -1.37 -6.29
N LYS A 62 -2.30 -1.37 -6.80
CA LYS A 62 -2.94 -2.57 -7.36
C LYS A 62 -2.14 -3.16 -8.53
N ALA A 63 -1.64 -2.31 -9.43
CA ALA A 63 -0.79 -2.72 -10.56
C ALA A 63 0.58 -3.26 -10.13
N ALA A 64 1.04 -2.95 -8.92
CA ALA A 64 2.30 -3.44 -8.37
C ALA A 64 2.18 -4.78 -7.62
N GLY A 65 0.98 -5.38 -7.57
CA GLY A 65 0.73 -6.60 -6.81
C GLY A 65 0.36 -6.38 -5.34
N ILE A 66 0.15 -5.14 -4.92
CA ILE A 66 -0.40 -4.83 -3.59
C ILE A 66 -1.89 -5.10 -3.61
N ILE A 67 -2.41 -5.71 -2.55
CA ILE A 67 -3.83 -6.01 -2.40
C ILE A 67 -4.54 -4.70 -2.02
N VAL A 68 -5.31 -4.15 -2.96
CA VAL A 68 -6.04 -2.89 -2.76
C VAL A 68 -7.54 -3.15 -2.84
N PRO A 69 -8.32 -2.90 -1.77
CA PRO A 69 -9.77 -3.04 -1.81
C PRO A 69 -10.40 -2.02 -2.76
N ASP A 70 -11.63 -2.27 -3.21
CA ASP A 70 -12.32 -1.34 -4.12
C ASP A 70 -12.83 -0.07 -3.40
N SER A 71 -12.95 -0.12 -2.06
CA SER A 71 -13.35 1.00 -1.21
C SER A 71 -12.88 0.80 0.23
N PHE A 72 -12.92 1.88 1.03
CA PHE A 72 -12.46 1.83 2.42
C PHE A 72 -13.29 0.89 3.30
N ASP A 73 -14.61 0.83 3.09
CA ASP A 73 -15.54 -0.05 3.81
C ASP A 73 -15.28 -1.55 3.57
N LYS A 74 -14.56 -1.88 2.49
CA LYS A 74 -14.15 -3.25 2.17
C LYS A 74 -12.83 -3.67 2.78
N LEU A 75 -12.06 -2.74 3.35
CA LEU A 75 -10.80 -3.02 4.03
C LEU A 75 -10.91 -4.13 5.11
N PRO A 76 -11.96 -4.18 5.96
CA PRO A 76 -12.12 -5.26 6.94
C PRO A 76 -12.36 -6.63 6.30
N GLU A 77 -13.08 -6.70 5.17
CA GLU A 77 -13.29 -7.94 4.43
C GLU A 77 -11.97 -8.42 3.80
N THR A 78 -11.22 -7.50 3.20
CA THR A 78 -9.91 -7.80 2.60
C THR A 78 -8.89 -8.26 3.64
N LEU A 79 -8.89 -7.68 4.85
CA LEU A 79 -8.03 -8.13 5.94
C LEU A 79 -8.33 -9.57 6.38
N LYS A 80 -9.61 -9.97 6.40
CA LYS A 80 -9.99 -11.35 6.73
C LYS A 80 -9.47 -12.35 5.71
N LEU A 81 -9.28 -11.94 4.46
CA LEU A 81 -8.67 -12.82 3.44
C LEU A 81 -7.24 -13.22 3.81
N LEU A 82 -6.50 -12.37 4.55
CA LEU A 82 -5.16 -12.74 5.03
C LEU A 82 -5.17 -13.71 6.22
N SER A 83 -6.32 -13.88 6.88
CA SER A 83 -6.45 -14.84 7.99
C SER A 83 -6.71 -16.27 7.53
N ASP A 84 -7.04 -16.46 6.24
CA ASP A 84 -7.28 -17.77 5.65
C ASP A 84 -6.11 -18.18 4.73
N PRO A 85 -5.33 -19.21 5.11
CA PRO A 85 -4.20 -19.70 4.31
C PRO A 85 -4.61 -20.14 2.90
N LEU A 86 -5.83 -20.65 2.70
CA LEU A 86 -6.34 -21.05 1.39
C LEU A 86 -6.58 -19.84 0.48
N MET A 87 -6.96 -18.69 1.07
CA MET A 87 -7.14 -17.44 0.33
C MET A 87 -5.80 -16.76 0.02
N LEU A 88 -4.79 -16.87 0.89
CA LEU A 88 -3.42 -16.46 0.56
C LEU A 88 -2.88 -17.20 -0.67
N ALA A 89 -3.05 -18.53 -0.70
CA ALA A 89 -2.63 -19.36 -1.82
C ALA A 89 -3.37 -18.99 -3.12
N ALA A 90 -4.68 -18.70 -3.04
CA ALA A 90 -5.48 -18.29 -4.19
C ALA A 90 -5.08 -16.90 -4.75
N LEU A 91 -4.50 -16.03 -3.92
CA LEU A 91 -3.93 -14.74 -4.34
C LEU A 91 -2.53 -14.87 -4.94
N GLY A 92 -2.02 -16.10 -5.10
CA GLY A 92 -0.68 -16.35 -5.64
C GLY A 92 0.45 -15.99 -4.68
N VAL A 93 0.15 -15.86 -3.39
CA VAL A 93 1.13 -15.60 -2.34
C VAL A 93 1.56 -16.95 -1.75
N GLU A 94 2.71 -17.46 -2.18
CA GLU A 94 3.31 -18.64 -1.54
C GLU A 94 3.74 -18.27 -0.11
N GLU A 95 3.49 -19.17 0.86
CA GLU A 95 4.07 -19.04 2.19
C GLU A 95 5.60 -19.04 2.07
N THR A 96 6.21 -17.85 2.17
CA THR A 96 7.66 -17.73 2.26
C THR A 96 8.09 -18.29 3.61
N SER A 97 8.57 -19.53 3.60
CA SER A 97 9.25 -20.14 4.75
C SER A 97 10.45 -19.27 5.14
N SER A 98 10.33 -18.62 6.30
CA SER A 98 11.35 -17.83 7.00
C SER A 98 12.05 -16.73 6.19
N SER A 99 11.64 -15.47 6.38
CA SER A 99 12.59 -14.37 6.19
C SER A 99 13.73 -14.55 7.20
N PRO A 100 15.02 -14.49 6.79
CA PRO A 100 16.08 -14.29 7.75
C PRO A 100 15.83 -12.90 8.35
N ILE A 101 15.48 -12.85 9.63
CA ILE A 101 15.65 -11.62 10.41
C ILE A 101 17.13 -11.28 10.23
N ARG A 102 17.45 -10.30 9.38
CA ARG A 102 18.82 -9.78 9.24
C ARG A 102 19.22 -9.34 10.64
N ASN A 103 20.13 -10.11 11.23
CA ASN A 103 20.61 -9.91 12.57
C ASN A 103 21.16 -8.47 12.65
N GLU A 104 20.52 -7.60 13.43
CA GLU A 104 20.94 -6.18 13.60
C GLU A 104 22.33 -6.05 14.26
N ASN A 105 22.99 -7.16 14.55
CA ASN A 105 24.32 -7.25 15.16
C ASN A 105 25.50 -7.06 14.18
N GLU A 106 25.29 -6.96 12.86
CA GLU A 106 26.39 -6.72 11.90
C GLU A 106 26.76 -5.23 11.75
N LYS A 107 26.04 -4.30 12.40
CA LYS A 107 26.27 -2.85 12.29
C LYS A 107 27.35 -2.29 13.23
N TYR A 108 27.93 -3.10 14.12
CA TYR A 108 28.86 -2.64 15.17
C TYR A 108 30.17 -3.44 15.24
N ASN A 109 30.67 -3.95 14.10
CA ASN A 109 31.98 -4.61 14.06
C ASN A 109 32.96 -3.92 13.10
N VAL A 110 33.17 -2.62 13.32
CA VAL A 110 34.28 -1.83 12.78
C VAL A 110 35.02 -1.17 13.93
#